data_AF-A0A4V5NI95-F1
#
_entry.id   AF-A0A4V5NI95-F1
#
_cell.length_a   1.000
_cell.length_b   1.000
_cell.length_c   1.000
_cell.angle_alpha   90.00
_cell.angle_beta   90.00
_cell.angle_gamma   90.00
#
_symmetry.space_group_name_H-M   'P 1'
#
loop_
_entity.id
_entity.type
_entity.pdbx_description
1 polymer ?
#
loop_
_entity_poly.entity_id
_entity_poly.type
_entity_poly.pdbx_seq_one_letter_code
_entity_poly.pdbx_strand_id
1 'polypeptide(L)'
;MPVTIYPAPHGANVVKTEAYSAKLISDPLGLLNASCERESHKCAHLIQSSFADLPERKIMSSTNGFVKGAVRAYSEHHHLTIRPDDVWITILNQLSLYVNAHAEELRSMFVAHEGKKELRVDVVAPNRFCADFAWVAAAMTGLMEKSIKDPSLRSWIMQEFSTTTHADRAVAAMTMMATLQQYFDFRCRIMCGIPSVTLLGGKEDWKLLLTAIDRLPSFGEQPAEWHRTLKPVISRFVDTFDTSSHGILASKYFWQHIAHYSGGGSGPTYLSGWITAFCFWDGEGKCLRSNRNAYPVEHSYGSPTPELYLDGVRYHRLEREDVPVGYCSVPMHLNDHGEELRTLMVAGSVGLSVSSSGQELHSGGKGLDSLQPEVGWWLFEAHDFGEYEEGQHTLFQHNEKDIETNTKALRLTNGDAYTAYKYLQDWKKGKHD
;
A
#
# COMPACT_ATOMS: atom_id res chain seq x y z
N MET A 1 4.71 -9.80 19.65
CA MET A 1 3.81 -8.94 20.45
C MET A 1 3.62 -7.65 19.68
N PRO A 2 2.36 -7.22 19.46
CA PRO A 2 2.05 -5.95 18.82
C PRO A 2 2.65 -4.75 19.57
N VAL A 3 2.75 -3.62 18.90
CA VAL A 3 3.09 -2.32 19.54
C VAL A 3 2.07 -1.27 19.14
N THR A 4 1.65 -0.44 20.09
CA THR A 4 0.79 0.72 19.86
C THR A 4 1.53 2.00 20.25
N ILE A 5 1.55 2.96 19.33
CA ILE A 5 2.11 4.30 19.54
C ILE A 5 1.02 5.36 19.38
N TYR A 6 1.20 6.52 20.01
CA TYR A 6 0.23 7.62 20.02
C TYR A 6 0.85 8.87 19.38
N PRO A 7 0.76 9.04 18.04
CA PRO A 7 1.38 10.16 17.33
C PRO A 7 0.74 11.50 17.68
N ALA A 8 -0.60 11.57 17.73
CA ALA A 8 -1.33 12.77 18.12
C ALA A 8 -1.64 12.81 19.64
N PRO A 9 -1.86 14.00 20.24
CA PRO A 9 -2.15 14.16 21.67
C PRO A 9 -3.65 14.11 22.00
N HIS A 10 -4.51 13.66 21.09
CA HIS A 10 -5.97 13.64 21.23
C HIS A 10 -6.55 12.25 20.97
N GLY A 11 -7.77 11.99 21.47
CA GLY A 11 -8.54 10.78 21.15
C GLY A 11 -9.05 10.75 19.71
N ALA A 12 -9.74 9.67 19.35
CA ALA A 12 -10.32 9.50 18.02
C ALA A 12 -11.71 10.12 17.85
N ASN A 13 -12.04 10.46 16.60
CA ASN A 13 -13.39 10.76 16.18
C ASN A 13 -14.17 9.48 15.86
N VAL A 14 -15.49 9.60 15.72
CA VAL A 14 -16.32 8.51 15.19
C VAL A 14 -16.05 8.29 13.69
N VAL A 15 -15.98 7.02 13.27
CA VAL A 15 -16.00 6.60 11.86
C VAL A 15 -17.43 6.75 11.34
N LYS A 16 -17.63 7.68 10.40
CA LYS A 16 -18.97 7.99 9.84
C LYS A 16 -19.39 6.95 8.80
N THR A 17 -20.10 5.92 9.23
CA THR A 17 -20.56 4.79 8.39
C THR A 17 -21.86 5.05 7.62
N GLU A 18 -22.46 6.24 7.73
CA GLU A 18 -23.76 6.59 7.13
C GLU A 18 -23.65 7.28 5.77
N ALA A 19 -22.47 7.82 5.42
CA ALA A 19 -22.25 8.46 4.13
C ALA A 19 -22.12 7.42 3.01
N TYR A 20 -22.58 7.75 1.80
CA TYR A 20 -22.58 6.82 0.65
C TYR A 20 -21.20 6.20 0.36
N SER A 21 -20.15 7.03 0.35
CA SER A 21 -18.74 6.63 0.18
C SER A 21 -18.08 6.02 1.45
N ALA A 22 -18.89 5.66 2.44
CA ALA A 22 -18.44 5.15 3.73
C ALA A 22 -19.39 4.08 4.31
N LYS A 23 -20.35 3.59 3.51
CA LYS A 23 -21.36 2.64 3.96
C LYS A 23 -20.72 1.29 4.31
N LEU A 24 -21.15 0.69 5.42
CA LEU A 24 -20.81 -0.71 5.72
C LEU A 24 -21.48 -1.65 4.71
N ILE A 25 -20.69 -2.59 4.20
CA ILE A 25 -21.14 -3.62 3.26
C ILE A 25 -21.27 -4.95 4.01
N SER A 26 -22.35 -5.69 3.74
CA SER A 26 -22.73 -6.91 4.47
C SER A 26 -22.74 -8.17 3.61
N ASP A 27 -22.52 -8.06 2.29
CA ASP A 27 -22.44 -9.20 1.37
C ASP A 27 -21.18 -9.12 0.47
N PRO A 28 -20.59 -10.25 0.06
CA PRO A 28 -19.35 -10.26 -0.72
C PRO A 28 -19.46 -9.60 -2.11
N LEU A 29 -20.61 -9.69 -2.77
CA LEU A 29 -20.79 -9.16 -4.12
C LEU A 29 -20.90 -7.63 -4.09
N GLY A 30 -21.64 -7.08 -3.13
CA GLY A 30 -21.68 -5.65 -2.84
C GLY A 30 -20.29 -5.08 -2.54
N LEU A 31 -19.40 -5.85 -1.89
CA LEU A 31 -18.04 -5.39 -1.60
C LEU A 31 -17.15 -5.43 -2.85
N LEU A 32 -17.28 -6.46 -3.69
CA LEU A 32 -16.64 -6.51 -5.00
C LEU A 32 -17.08 -5.31 -5.86
N ASN A 33 -18.38 -5.07 -5.96
CA ASN A 33 -18.96 -3.95 -6.73
C ASN A 33 -18.47 -2.58 -6.25
N ALA A 34 -18.35 -2.39 -4.93
CA ALA A 34 -18.00 -1.10 -4.33
C ALA A 34 -16.49 -0.84 -4.15
N SER A 35 -15.64 -1.86 -4.31
CA SER A 35 -14.17 -1.74 -4.23
C SER A 35 -13.44 -2.00 -5.55
N CYS A 36 -14.01 -2.82 -6.45
CA CYS A 36 -13.39 -3.32 -7.68
C CYS A 36 -14.32 -3.17 -8.88
N GLU A 37 -14.89 -1.97 -9.07
CA GLU A 37 -15.97 -1.67 -10.03
C GLU A 37 -15.70 -2.20 -11.45
N ARG A 38 -14.50 -1.93 -12.01
CA ARG A 38 -14.07 -2.39 -13.35
C ARG A 38 -14.15 -3.91 -13.53
N GLU A 39 -13.76 -4.65 -12.50
CA GLU A 39 -13.77 -6.11 -12.50
C GLU A 39 -15.16 -6.66 -12.18
N SER A 40 -15.91 -6.00 -11.29
CA SER A 40 -17.27 -6.40 -10.91
C SER A 40 -18.24 -6.37 -12.08
N HIS A 41 -18.07 -5.45 -13.03
CA HIS A 41 -18.84 -5.40 -14.27
C HIS A 41 -18.70 -6.67 -15.12
N LYS A 42 -17.62 -7.44 -14.97
CA LYS A 42 -17.39 -8.70 -15.70
C LYS A 42 -18.03 -9.91 -15.01
N CYS A 43 -18.45 -9.78 -13.74
CA CYS A 43 -19.00 -10.87 -12.94
C CYS A 43 -20.37 -11.32 -13.47
N ALA A 44 -20.46 -12.58 -13.91
CA ALA A 44 -21.73 -13.25 -14.19
C ALA A 44 -22.26 -13.94 -12.92
N HIS A 45 -21.42 -14.72 -12.25
CA HIS A 45 -21.77 -15.47 -11.06
C HIS A 45 -20.59 -15.54 -10.07
N LEU A 46 -20.80 -15.12 -8.82
CA LEU A 46 -19.79 -15.21 -7.77
C LEU A 46 -19.65 -16.66 -7.29
N ILE A 47 -18.48 -17.27 -7.50
CA ILE A 47 -18.20 -18.67 -7.14
C ILE A 47 -17.74 -18.76 -5.68
N GLN A 48 -16.74 -17.96 -5.29
CA GLN A 48 -16.20 -17.96 -3.93
C GLN A 48 -15.56 -16.62 -3.57
N SER A 49 -15.39 -16.34 -2.27
CA SER A 49 -14.57 -15.23 -1.78
C SER A 49 -13.97 -15.54 -0.41
N SER A 50 -12.97 -14.76 0.01
CA SER A 50 -12.50 -14.74 1.40
C SER A 50 -13.48 -14.08 2.38
N PHE A 51 -14.63 -13.60 1.91
CA PHE A 51 -15.57 -12.74 2.64
C PHE A 51 -16.87 -13.45 3.02
N ALA A 52 -16.88 -14.79 3.08
CA ALA A 52 -18.06 -15.55 3.51
C ALA A 52 -18.59 -15.16 4.92
N ASP A 53 -17.74 -14.53 5.73
CA ASP A 53 -18.03 -14.01 7.07
C ASP A 53 -18.46 -12.53 7.12
N LEU A 54 -18.59 -11.84 5.96
CA LEU A 54 -18.88 -10.40 5.92
C LEU A 54 -20.11 -9.95 6.75
N PRO A 55 -21.22 -10.72 6.86
CA PRO A 55 -22.36 -10.34 7.71
C PRO A 55 -22.05 -10.13 9.19
N GLU A 56 -20.99 -10.77 9.73
CA GLU A 56 -20.54 -10.62 11.12
C GLU A 56 -19.50 -9.50 11.28
N ARG A 57 -19.02 -8.94 10.16
CA ARG A 57 -17.92 -7.99 10.09
C ARG A 57 -18.42 -6.60 9.69
N LYS A 58 -17.61 -5.58 10.01
CA LYS A 58 -17.93 -4.18 9.70
C LYS A 58 -16.89 -3.66 8.72
N ILE A 59 -17.11 -3.93 7.43
CA ILE A 59 -16.18 -3.55 6.38
C ILE A 59 -16.79 -2.45 5.51
N MET A 60 -16.00 -1.41 5.25
CA MET A 60 -16.28 -0.36 4.28
C MET A 60 -15.52 -0.68 2.99
N SER A 61 -16.08 -0.35 1.83
CA SER A 61 -15.35 -0.51 0.57
C SER A 61 -14.19 0.48 0.43
N SER A 62 -13.16 0.08 -0.32
CA SER A 62 -12.06 0.95 -0.74
C SER A 62 -11.32 0.30 -1.90
N THR A 63 -11.10 1.06 -2.99
CA THR A 63 -10.30 0.59 -4.12
C THR A 63 -8.81 0.44 -3.80
N ASN A 64 -8.35 0.93 -2.64
CA ASN A 64 -7.02 0.74 -2.09
C ASN A 64 -7.09 0.86 -0.56
N GLY A 65 -7.27 -0.26 0.15
CA GLY A 65 -7.48 -0.29 1.59
C GLY A 65 -6.33 0.36 2.38
N PHE A 66 -5.09 -0.03 2.11
CA PHE A 66 -3.93 0.49 2.85
C PHE A 66 -3.73 2.00 2.71
N VAL A 67 -3.60 2.52 1.47
CA VAL A 67 -3.30 3.95 1.24
C VAL A 67 -4.48 4.83 1.63
N LYS A 68 -5.70 4.50 1.19
CA LYS A 68 -6.88 5.33 1.47
C LYS A 68 -7.29 5.22 2.95
N GLY A 69 -7.07 4.07 3.60
CA GLY A 69 -7.23 3.89 5.05
C GLY A 69 -6.26 4.73 5.87
N ALA A 70 -4.97 4.70 5.55
CA ALA A 70 -3.94 5.52 6.21
C ALA A 70 -4.22 7.02 6.08
N VAL A 71 -4.55 7.49 4.87
CA VAL A 71 -4.93 8.88 4.62
C VAL A 71 -6.21 9.28 5.36
N ARG A 72 -7.20 8.38 5.43
CA ARG A 72 -8.44 8.62 6.18
C ARG A 72 -8.20 8.71 7.68
N ALA A 73 -7.47 7.76 8.27
CA ALA A 73 -7.14 7.77 9.70
C ALA A 73 -6.40 9.04 10.10
N TYR A 74 -5.49 9.54 9.25
CA TYR A 74 -4.76 10.79 9.45
C TYR A 74 -5.65 12.04 9.33
N SER A 75 -6.60 12.05 8.38
CA SER A 75 -7.39 13.24 8.03
C SER A 75 -8.73 13.36 8.78
N GLU A 76 -9.30 12.23 9.23
CA GLU A 76 -10.55 12.17 10.00
C GLU A 76 -10.31 11.86 11.49
N HIS A 77 -9.06 11.62 11.90
CA HIS A 77 -8.62 11.24 13.26
C HIS A 77 -9.21 9.91 13.76
N HIS A 78 -8.89 8.82 13.08
CA HIS A 78 -9.24 7.45 13.52
C HIS A 78 -7.97 6.71 13.96
N HIS A 79 -8.09 5.80 14.92
CA HIS A 79 -6.99 4.88 15.24
C HIS A 79 -6.69 4.02 14.01
N LEU A 80 -5.41 3.76 13.72
CA LEU A 80 -4.99 2.95 12.57
C LEU A 80 -4.32 1.66 13.05
N THR A 81 -4.85 0.51 12.67
CA THR A 81 -4.24 -0.81 12.91
C THR A 81 -3.68 -1.35 11.60
N ILE A 82 -2.49 -1.97 11.63
CA ILE A 82 -1.79 -2.46 10.44
C ILE A 82 -1.09 -3.79 10.74
N ARG A 83 -1.22 -4.78 9.85
CA ARG A 83 -0.46 -6.03 9.83
C ARG A 83 0.75 -5.95 8.88
N PRO A 84 1.77 -6.80 9.06
CA PRO A 84 2.80 -7.03 8.05
C PRO A 84 2.19 -7.42 6.68
N ASP A 85 1.13 -8.23 6.70
CA ASP A 85 0.43 -8.69 5.50
C ASP A 85 -0.17 -7.53 4.68
N ASP A 86 -0.83 -6.57 5.35
CA ASP A 86 -1.49 -5.42 4.71
C ASP A 86 -0.47 -4.59 3.90
N VAL A 87 0.73 -4.43 4.47
CA VAL A 87 1.85 -3.70 3.85
C VAL A 87 2.50 -4.53 2.75
N TRP A 88 2.72 -5.83 2.98
CA TRP A 88 3.36 -6.71 1.99
C TRP A 88 2.49 -6.95 0.76
N ILE A 89 1.18 -7.14 0.93
CA ILE A 89 0.21 -7.26 -0.17
C ILE A 89 0.15 -5.95 -0.98
N THR A 90 0.24 -4.79 -0.33
CA THR A 90 0.31 -3.49 -1.03
C THR A 90 1.60 -3.36 -1.86
N ILE A 91 2.73 -3.88 -1.36
CA ILE A 91 4.00 -3.94 -2.10
C ILE A 91 3.89 -4.94 -3.28
N LEU A 92 3.38 -6.15 -3.06
CA LEU A 92 3.18 -7.13 -4.15
C LEU A 92 2.26 -6.58 -5.25
N ASN A 93 1.21 -5.85 -4.88
CA ASN A 93 0.31 -5.19 -5.82
C ASN A 93 1.04 -4.13 -6.67
N GLN A 94 1.79 -3.22 -6.06
CA GLN A 94 2.61 -2.24 -6.79
C GLN A 94 3.66 -2.90 -7.70
N LEU A 95 4.31 -3.97 -7.24
CA LEU A 95 5.25 -4.75 -8.06
C LEU A 95 4.53 -5.42 -9.25
N SER A 96 3.29 -5.87 -9.09
CA SER A 96 2.52 -6.49 -10.17
C SER A 96 2.22 -5.52 -11.32
N LEU A 97 1.96 -4.25 -11.02
CA LEU A 97 1.75 -3.20 -12.05
C LEU A 97 3.02 -3.03 -12.89
N TYR A 98 4.18 -2.92 -12.25
CA TYR A 98 5.48 -2.85 -12.94
C TYR A 98 5.77 -4.11 -13.75
N VAL A 99 5.62 -5.30 -13.15
CA VAL A 99 5.93 -6.58 -13.81
C VAL A 99 5.02 -6.85 -15.01
N ASN A 100 3.75 -6.45 -14.95
CA ASN A 100 2.83 -6.58 -16.08
C ASN A 100 3.19 -5.62 -17.22
N ALA A 101 3.58 -4.37 -16.92
CA ALA A 101 4.00 -3.40 -17.95
C ALA A 101 5.35 -3.77 -18.61
N HIS A 102 6.26 -4.39 -17.85
CA HIS A 102 7.59 -4.82 -18.30
C HIS A 102 7.69 -6.32 -18.60
N ALA A 103 6.56 -7.00 -18.88
CA ALA A 103 6.48 -8.47 -18.88
C ALA A 103 7.46 -9.19 -19.83
N GLU A 104 7.72 -8.62 -21.01
CA GLU A 104 8.68 -9.18 -21.97
C GLU A 104 10.14 -8.92 -21.59
N GLU A 105 10.45 -7.75 -21.03
CA GLU A 105 11.80 -7.41 -20.55
C GLU A 105 12.23 -8.30 -19.37
N LEU A 106 11.28 -8.62 -18.50
CA LEU A 106 11.51 -9.43 -17.30
C LEU A 106 11.29 -10.94 -17.54
N ARG A 107 10.82 -11.35 -18.74
CA ARG A 107 10.41 -12.72 -19.08
C ARG A 107 11.42 -13.77 -18.60
N SER A 108 12.70 -13.60 -18.95
CA SER A 108 13.79 -14.54 -18.66
C SER A 108 14.10 -14.73 -17.17
N MET A 109 13.65 -13.81 -16.29
CA MET A 109 13.78 -13.94 -14.84
C MET A 109 12.62 -14.70 -14.18
N PHE A 110 11.50 -14.87 -14.89
CA PHE A 110 10.29 -15.52 -14.38
C PHE A 110 9.98 -16.86 -15.06
N VAL A 111 10.24 -16.99 -16.37
CA VAL A 111 9.91 -18.20 -17.16
C VAL A 111 11.02 -18.57 -18.15
N ALA A 112 11.27 -19.87 -18.29
CA ALA A 112 12.22 -20.44 -19.25
C ALA A 112 11.58 -20.74 -20.63
N HIS A 113 10.51 -20.03 -21.00
CA HIS A 113 9.78 -20.25 -22.25
C HIS A 113 9.16 -18.96 -22.79
N GLU A 114 8.91 -18.96 -24.10
CA GLU A 114 8.08 -17.96 -24.78
C GLU A 114 6.58 -18.28 -24.57
N GLY A 115 5.68 -17.32 -24.78
CA GLY A 115 4.25 -17.48 -24.50
C GLY A 115 3.88 -17.59 -23.00
N LYS A 116 2.75 -18.24 -22.69
CA LYS A 116 2.23 -18.47 -21.32
C LYS A 116 2.14 -19.98 -21.03
N LYS A 117 2.32 -20.39 -19.76
CA LYS A 117 2.23 -21.79 -19.31
C LYS A 117 1.86 -21.86 -17.81
N GLU A 118 1.18 -22.92 -17.38
CA GLU A 118 0.53 -23.05 -16.07
C GLU A 118 1.32 -23.92 -15.06
N LEU A 119 1.42 -23.51 -13.79
CA LEU A 119 2.04 -24.23 -12.65
C LEU A 119 1.46 -23.81 -11.27
N ARG A 120 1.61 -24.65 -10.22
CA ARG A 120 1.16 -24.46 -8.81
C ARG A 120 2.24 -24.88 -7.78
N VAL A 121 2.44 -24.17 -6.65
CA VAL A 121 3.38 -24.50 -5.52
C VAL A 121 2.99 -23.81 -4.18
N ASP A 122 3.30 -24.42 -3.01
CA ASP A 122 3.15 -23.88 -1.62
C ASP A 122 4.44 -24.05 -0.75
N VAL A 123 4.81 -23.10 0.15
CA VAL A 123 6.05 -23.13 1.03
C VAL A 123 5.97 -22.23 2.31
N VAL A 124 6.74 -22.48 3.42
CA VAL A 124 6.83 -21.65 4.68
C VAL A 124 8.22 -21.73 5.44
N ALA A 125 8.80 -20.63 6.02
CA ALA A 125 9.92 -20.61 7.04
C ALA A 125 10.30 -19.20 7.69
N PRO A 126 11.08 -19.08 8.84
CA PRO A 126 11.38 -17.83 9.63
C PRO A 126 12.88 -17.36 9.85
N ASN A 127 13.22 -16.47 10.84
CA ASN A 127 14.25 -15.36 10.80
C ASN A 127 15.35 -15.17 11.95
N ARG A 128 16.06 -13.99 12.03
CA ARG A 128 17.05 -13.50 13.09
C ARG A 128 17.49 -11.98 13.00
N PHE A 129 18.20 -11.35 13.99
CA PHE A 129 18.08 -9.88 14.32
C PHE A 129 19.28 -8.92 14.74
N CYS A 130 18.97 -7.59 14.73
CA CYS A 130 19.58 -6.36 15.39
C CYS A 130 20.82 -5.62 14.76
N ALA A 131 21.22 -4.33 15.01
CA ALA A 131 20.77 -3.05 15.68
C ALA A 131 21.85 -1.91 15.41
N ASP A 132 21.89 -0.59 15.76
CA ASP A 132 21.08 0.59 16.28
C ASP A 132 21.95 1.92 16.22
N PHE A 133 21.44 3.19 16.37
CA PHE A 133 22.20 4.42 16.81
C PHE A 133 21.40 5.75 17.10
N ALA A 134 21.84 6.55 18.10
CA ALA A 134 21.10 7.70 18.67
C ALA A 134 21.71 9.13 18.47
N TRP A 135 21.68 9.68 17.25
CA TRP A 135 22.27 11.01 16.92
C TRP A 135 21.27 12.18 16.80
N VAL A 136 20.01 11.92 16.46
CA VAL A 136 19.09 12.93 15.90
C VAL A 136 18.59 13.97 16.93
N ALA A 137 18.63 13.66 18.23
CA ALA A 137 18.06 14.50 19.29
C ALA A 137 18.68 15.90 19.44
N ALA A 138 19.90 16.13 18.92
CA ALA A 138 20.61 17.40 19.06
C ALA A 138 20.20 18.49 18.06
N ALA A 139 19.41 18.18 17.02
CA ALA A 139 19.27 19.04 15.84
C ALA A 139 18.14 20.09 15.90
N MET A 140 17.13 19.93 16.79
CA MET A 140 15.83 20.59 16.60
C MET A 140 15.63 21.93 17.34
N THR A 141 16.52 22.36 18.23
CA THR A 141 16.35 23.59 19.02
C THR A 141 16.86 24.88 18.34
N GLY A 142 17.75 24.77 17.35
CA GLY A 142 18.47 25.91 16.77
C GLY A 142 17.78 26.72 15.67
N LEU A 143 16.46 26.56 15.47
CA LEU A 143 15.75 27.14 14.32
C LEU A 143 14.87 28.38 14.61
N MET A 144 14.59 28.71 15.88
CA MET A 144 13.73 29.86 16.23
C MET A 144 14.50 31.18 16.47
N GLU A 145 15.82 31.16 16.59
CA GLU A 145 16.61 32.37 16.92
C GLU A 145 16.76 33.38 15.77
N LYS A 146 16.58 32.94 14.52
CA LYS A 146 17.06 33.69 13.34
C LYS A 146 16.12 34.80 12.82
N SER A 147 15.00 35.07 13.51
CA SER A 147 13.94 35.96 13.01
C SER A 147 13.60 37.13 13.93
N ILE A 148 14.29 37.29 15.06
CA ILE A 148 14.06 38.39 16.03
C ILE A 148 15.34 39.22 16.12
N LYS A 149 15.24 40.55 15.94
CA LYS A 149 16.41 41.46 15.94
C LYS A 149 17.15 41.53 17.27
N ASP A 150 16.48 41.21 18.37
CA ASP A 150 17.03 41.13 19.72
C ASP A 150 16.79 39.71 20.26
N PRO A 151 17.84 38.87 20.35
CA PRO A 151 17.72 37.51 20.91
C PRO A 151 17.25 37.49 22.39
N SER A 152 17.47 38.56 23.15
CA SER A 152 17.06 38.64 24.55
C SER A 152 15.54 38.81 24.72
N LEU A 153 14.87 39.38 23.71
CA LEU A 153 13.42 39.66 23.73
C LEU A 153 12.59 38.40 24.00
N ARG A 154 12.95 37.24 23.42
CA ARG A 154 12.28 35.97 23.71
C ARG A 154 12.43 35.58 25.18
N SER A 155 13.64 35.67 25.73
CA SER A 155 13.93 35.29 27.12
C SER A 155 13.31 36.24 28.14
N TRP A 156 13.07 37.49 27.75
CA TRP A 156 12.33 38.48 28.55
C TRP A 156 10.81 38.23 28.54
N ILE A 157 10.20 37.95 27.38
CA ILE A 157 8.75 37.66 27.29
C ILE A 157 8.41 36.28 27.88
N MET A 158 9.28 35.28 27.67
CA MET A 158 9.13 33.93 28.21
C MET A 158 9.79 33.75 29.58
N GLN A 159 9.88 34.81 30.39
CA GLN A 159 10.55 34.75 31.69
C GLN A 159 9.77 33.87 32.68
N GLU A 160 10.47 32.91 33.30
CA GLU A 160 9.89 32.01 34.31
C GLU A 160 10.15 32.51 35.73
N PHE A 161 9.14 32.37 36.58
CA PHE A 161 9.18 32.63 38.03
C PHE A 161 9.02 31.31 38.78
N SER A 162 9.31 31.30 40.09
CA SER A 162 9.19 30.11 40.95
C SER A 162 7.76 29.54 41.06
N THR A 163 6.75 30.28 40.61
CA THR A 163 5.33 29.89 40.57
C THR A 163 4.83 29.51 39.16
N THR A 164 5.63 29.67 38.11
CA THR A 164 5.19 29.51 36.71
C THR A 164 4.80 28.06 36.39
N THR A 165 3.52 27.83 36.11
CA THR A 165 2.95 26.54 35.69
C THR A 165 3.10 26.29 34.19
N HIS A 166 2.64 25.14 33.69
CA HIS A 166 2.60 24.89 32.24
C HIS A 166 1.53 25.75 31.52
N ALA A 167 0.43 26.12 32.21
CA ALA A 167 -0.57 27.03 31.66
C ALA A 167 0.01 28.45 31.47
N ASP A 168 0.78 28.94 32.45
CA ASP A 168 1.40 30.27 32.38
C ASP A 168 2.41 30.37 31.24
N ARG A 169 3.18 29.30 30.97
CA ARG A 169 4.09 29.22 29.81
C ARG A 169 3.32 29.29 28.48
N ALA A 170 2.18 28.60 28.38
CA ALA A 170 1.33 28.66 27.20
C ALA A 170 0.72 30.06 27.01
N VAL A 171 0.26 30.70 28.08
CA VAL A 171 -0.26 32.08 28.05
C VAL A 171 0.83 33.08 27.66
N ALA A 172 2.06 32.95 28.18
CA ALA A 172 3.19 33.79 27.79
C ALA A 172 3.52 33.65 26.29
N ALA A 173 3.54 32.42 25.77
CA ALA A 173 3.78 32.16 24.35
C ALA A 173 2.67 32.72 23.44
N MET A 174 1.40 32.55 23.81
CA MET A 174 0.26 33.11 23.08
C MET A 174 0.25 34.65 23.14
N THR A 175 0.60 35.24 24.29
CA THR A 175 0.78 36.69 24.43
C THR A 175 1.91 37.20 23.54
N MET A 176 3.06 36.49 23.49
CA MET A 176 4.17 36.83 22.58
C MET A 176 3.73 36.82 21.12
N MET A 177 2.96 35.81 20.69
CA MET A 177 2.40 35.75 19.34
C MET A 177 1.46 36.94 19.08
N ALA A 178 0.49 37.19 19.96
CA ALA A 178 -0.45 38.32 19.82
C ALA A 178 0.27 39.70 19.78
N THR A 179 1.31 39.90 20.58
CA THR A 179 2.15 41.11 20.56
C THR A 179 2.85 41.31 19.22
N LEU A 180 3.17 40.23 18.50
CA LEU A 180 3.91 40.27 17.22
C LEU A 180 3.01 40.11 15.98
N GLN A 181 1.69 40.04 16.12
CA GLN A 181 0.74 39.71 15.03
C GLN A 181 0.65 40.74 13.89
N GLN A 182 1.23 41.93 14.06
CA GLN A 182 1.35 42.92 12.97
C GLN A 182 2.59 42.70 12.09
N TYR A 183 3.44 41.72 12.44
CA TYR A 183 4.70 41.40 11.76
C TYR A 183 4.74 39.95 11.21
N PHE A 184 3.76 39.11 11.56
CA PHE A 184 3.66 37.70 11.14
C PHE A 184 2.20 37.31 10.88
N ASP A 185 1.93 36.60 9.78
CA ASP A 185 0.60 36.08 9.44
C ASP A 185 0.37 34.71 10.13
N PHE A 186 -0.53 34.66 11.11
CA PHE A 186 -0.80 33.46 11.91
C PHE A 186 -1.99 32.65 11.37
N ARG A 187 -1.71 31.69 10.48
CA ARG A 187 -2.72 30.78 9.94
C ARG A 187 -2.79 29.47 10.72
N CYS A 188 -3.81 29.32 11.56
CA CYS A 188 -4.18 28.01 12.11
C CYS A 188 -4.94 27.21 11.05
N ARG A 189 -4.35 26.12 10.55
CA ARG A 189 -5.07 25.09 9.78
C ARG A 189 -5.48 23.98 10.73
N ILE A 190 -6.65 23.39 10.49
CA ILE A 190 -7.19 22.26 11.27
C ILE A 190 -6.10 21.19 11.40
N MET A 191 -5.84 20.73 12.62
CA MET A 191 -4.84 19.69 12.87
C MET A 191 -5.22 18.42 12.10
N CYS A 192 -4.23 17.76 11.51
CA CYS A 192 -4.36 16.40 11.00
C CYS A 192 -3.38 15.51 11.77
N GLY A 193 -3.72 14.25 12.00
CA GLY A 193 -2.90 13.35 12.80
C GLY A 193 -3.66 12.12 13.30
N ILE A 194 -2.97 10.98 13.32
CA ILE A 194 -3.53 9.72 13.80
C ILE A 194 -3.48 9.69 15.35
N PRO A 195 -4.60 9.47 16.06
CA PRO A 195 -4.66 9.29 17.52
C PRO A 195 -3.72 8.19 18.03
N SER A 196 -3.80 6.98 17.46
CA SER A 196 -2.81 5.92 17.68
C SER A 196 -2.60 5.05 16.45
N VAL A 197 -1.40 4.50 16.31
CA VAL A 197 -1.07 3.47 15.32
C VAL A 197 -0.72 2.18 16.07
N THR A 198 -1.35 1.08 15.70
CA THR A 198 -1.07 -0.27 16.22
C THR A 198 -0.47 -1.14 15.12
N LEU A 199 0.78 -1.54 15.29
CA LEU A 199 1.41 -2.56 14.44
C LEU A 199 1.18 -3.94 15.06
N LEU A 200 0.45 -4.80 14.34
CA LEU A 200 0.24 -6.20 14.69
C LEU A 200 1.46 -7.05 14.35
N GLY A 201 1.43 -8.33 14.74
CA GLY A 201 2.58 -9.24 14.67
C GLY A 201 3.58 -9.02 15.82
N GLY A 202 4.85 -9.30 15.58
CA GLY A 202 5.99 -8.87 16.39
C GLY A 202 7.03 -8.15 15.54
N LYS A 203 7.99 -7.48 16.18
CA LYS A 203 9.11 -6.79 15.50
C LYS A 203 9.80 -7.68 14.45
N GLU A 204 9.89 -8.98 14.75
CA GLU A 204 10.41 -10.04 13.89
C GLU A 204 9.81 -10.05 12.47
N ASP A 205 8.48 -10.00 12.38
CA ASP A 205 7.72 -10.04 11.12
C ASP A 205 7.99 -8.78 10.27
N TRP A 206 8.14 -7.63 10.94
CA TRP A 206 8.45 -6.37 10.28
C TRP A 206 9.87 -6.31 9.70
N LYS A 207 10.84 -7.02 10.29
CA LYS A 207 12.15 -7.22 9.62
C LYS A 207 12.13 -8.30 8.54
N LEU A 208 11.29 -9.32 8.64
CA LEU A 208 11.06 -10.22 7.51
C LEU A 208 10.58 -9.43 6.29
N LEU A 209 9.66 -8.48 6.48
CA LEU A 209 9.23 -7.54 5.44
C LEU A 209 10.38 -6.63 4.95
N LEU A 210 11.18 -6.07 5.87
CA LEU A 210 12.37 -5.27 5.52
C LEU A 210 13.42 -6.03 4.71
N THR A 211 13.60 -7.33 4.95
CA THR A 211 14.49 -8.19 4.16
C THR A 211 13.83 -8.65 2.86
N ALA A 212 12.51 -8.87 2.83
CA ALA A 212 11.80 -9.26 1.61
C ALA A 212 11.88 -8.19 0.51
N ILE A 213 11.83 -6.90 0.87
CA ILE A 213 12.00 -5.81 -0.10
C ILE A 213 13.42 -5.70 -0.67
N ASP A 214 14.46 -6.27 -0.04
CA ASP A 214 15.83 -6.25 -0.58
C ASP A 214 15.99 -7.09 -1.86
N ARG A 215 14.97 -7.85 -2.27
CA ARG A 215 14.90 -8.45 -3.62
C ARG A 215 14.51 -7.45 -4.71
N LEU A 216 13.79 -6.37 -4.39
CA LEU A 216 13.23 -5.45 -5.40
C LEU A 216 14.25 -4.94 -6.44
N PRO A 217 15.50 -4.57 -6.07
CA PRO A 217 16.50 -4.13 -7.05
C PRO A 217 16.86 -5.15 -8.14
N SER A 218 16.56 -6.45 -7.98
CA SER A 218 16.84 -7.45 -9.03
C SER A 218 15.93 -7.32 -10.25
N PHE A 219 14.84 -6.56 -10.18
CA PHE A 219 13.88 -6.39 -11.27
C PHE A 219 14.15 -5.16 -12.16
N GLY A 220 15.26 -4.45 -11.95
CA GLY A 220 15.69 -3.33 -12.80
C GLY A 220 15.79 -1.97 -12.07
N GLU A 221 16.11 -0.92 -12.82
CA GLU A 221 16.44 0.39 -12.25
C GLU A 221 15.27 1.06 -11.53
N GLN A 222 14.04 0.96 -12.07
CA GLN A 222 12.85 1.51 -11.43
C GLN A 222 12.51 0.80 -10.10
N PRO A 223 12.46 -0.55 -10.02
CA PRO A 223 12.38 -1.27 -8.75
C PRO A 223 13.54 -0.97 -7.78
N ALA A 224 14.76 -0.75 -8.27
CA ALA A 224 15.89 -0.30 -7.44
C ALA A 224 15.75 1.15 -6.97
N GLU A 225 14.97 1.99 -7.64
CA GLU A 225 14.59 3.32 -7.18
C GLU A 225 13.46 3.28 -6.16
N TRP A 226 12.44 2.47 -6.41
CA TRP A 226 11.34 2.25 -5.49
C TRP A 226 11.80 1.61 -4.18
N HIS A 227 12.72 0.66 -4.23
CA HIS A 227 13.39 0.10 -3.06
C HIS A 227 14.04 1.18 -2.18
N ARG A 228 14.71 2.17 -2.79
CA ARG A 228 15.31 3.31 -2.08
C ARG A 228 14.26 4.18 -1.38
N THR A 229 13.02 4.25 -1.87
CA THR A 229 11.92 4.98 -1.18
C THR A 229 11.20 4.12 -0.14
N LEU A 230 11.05 2.80 -0.35
CA LEU A 230 10.44 1.89 0.64
C LEU A 230 11.34 1.61 1.85
N LYS A 231 12.66 1.42 1.64
CA LYS A 231 13.54 0.92 2.70
C LYS A 231 13.59 1.81 3.95
N PRO A 232 13.63 3.16 3.88
CA PRO A 232 13.48 4.01 5.05
C PRO A 232 12.14 3.79 5.76
N VAL A 233 11.03 3.79 5.02
CA VAL A 233 9.67 3.63 5.56
C VAL A 233 9.55 2.32 6.33
N ILE A 234 9.90 1.18 5.71
CA ILE A 234 9.81 -0.12 6.37
C ILE A 234 10.79 -0.24 7.55
N SER A 235 11.95 0.43 7.50
CA SER A 235 12.85 0.52 8.66
C SER A 235 12.16 1.24 9.83
N ARG A 236 11.40 2.31 9.59
CA ARG A 236 10.68 3.04 10.66
C ARG A 236 9.49 2.26 11.24
N PHE A 237 8.88 1.34 10.49
CA PHE A 237 7.94 0.35 11.08
C PHE A 237 8.64 -0.57 12.09
N VAL A 238 9.88 -1.00 11.80
CA VAL A 238 10.70 -1.81 12.73
C VAL A 238 11.17 -0.98 13.94
N ASP A 239 11.50 0.30 13.73
CA ASP A 239 11.90 1.24 14.80
C ASP A 239 10.73 1.59 15.72
N THR A 240 9.48 1.48 15.26
CA THR A 240 8.27 1.69 16.09
C THR A 240 8.19 0.72 17.29
N PHE A 241 8.96 -0.38 17.25
CA PHE A 241 9.14 -1.31 18.37
C PHE A 241 10.35 -0.97 19.27
N ASP A 242 10.98 0.21 19.15
CA ASP A 242 11.88 0.72 20.19
C ASP A 242 11.09 1.51 21.24
N THR A 243 11.08 1.00 22.46
CA THR A 243 10.42 1.61 23.62
C THR A 243 11.32 2.61 24.36
N SER A 244 12.53 2.92 23.86
CA SER A 244 13.33 4.02 24.39
C SER A 244 12.62 5.36 24.19
N SER A 245 12.90 6.34 25.04
CA SER A 245 12.35 7.69 24.90
C SER A 245 12.72 8.35 23.56
N HIS A 246 13.85 7.94 22.94
CA HIS A 246 14.27 8.41 21.62
C HIS A 246 13.48 7.72 20.50
N GLY A 247 13.37 6.39 20.54
CA GLY A 247 12.61 5.60 19.57
C GLY A 247 11.13 5.94 19.56
N ILE A 248 10.51 6.15 20.72
CA ILE A 248 9.13 6.63 20.84
C ILE A 248 8.98 8.01 20.17
N LEU A 249 9.90 8.96 20.42
CA LEU A 249 9.82 10.30 19.83
C LEU A 249 10.02 10.28 18.31
N ALA A 250 11.04 9.56 17.83
CA ALA A 250 11.32 9.38 16.41
C ALA A 250 10.14 8.70 15.68
N SER A 251 9.54 7.70 16.31
CA SER A 251 8.38 6.98 15.76
C SER A 251 7.12 7.85 15.75
N LYS A 252 6.86 8.65 16.81
CA LYS A 252 5.76 9.64 16.77
C LYS A 252 5.93 10.62 15.62
N TYR A 253 7.15 11.15 15.43
CA TYR A 253 7.46 12.04 14.30
C TYR A 253 7.21 11.33 12.95
N PHE A 254 7.71 10.11 12.76
CA PHE A 254 7.46 9.32 11.55
C PHE A 254 5.96 9.14 11.26
N TRP A 255 5.17 8.70 12.24
CA TRP A 255 3.73 8.48 12.06
C TRP A 255 2.91 9.77 11.87
N GLN A 256 3.41 10.93 12.32
CA GLN A 256 2.82 12.24 11.99
C GLN A 256 3.04 12.66 10.53
N HIS A 257 4.03 12.10 9.83
CA HIS A 257 4.37 12.44 8.44
C HIS A 257 3.89 11.40 7.41
N ILE A 258 2.95 10.53 7.80
CA ILE A 258 2.36 9.51 6.94
C ILE A 258 1.69 10.10 5.70
N ALA A 259 0.86 11.12 5.88
CA ALA A 259 0.13 11.81 4.84
C ALA A 259 0.15 13.32 5.09
N HIS A 260 -0.05 14.10 4.03
CA HIS A 260 -0.27 15.55 4.08
C HIS A 260 -1.11 15.95 2.86
N TYR A 261 -2.12 16.81 3.06
CA TYR A 261 -3.15 17.11 2.05
C TYR A 261 -3.12 18.58 1.65
N SER A 262 -2.87 18.87 0.37
CA SER A 262 -2.68 20.23 -0.15
C SER A 262 -3.67 20.57 -1.27
N GLY A 263 -4.33 21.72 -1.15
CA GLY A 263 -5.49 22.13 -1.96
C GLY A 263 -6.66 22.60 -1.06
N GLY A 264 -7.78 22.99 -1.67
CA GLY A 264 -8.95 23.56 -0.97
C GLY A 264 -9.76 24.59 -1.76
N GLY A 265 -9.90 24.40 -3.07
CA GLY A 265 -10.67 25.25 -3.97
C GLY A 265 -11.05 24.45 -5.24
N SER A 266 -11.46 25.12 -6.32
CA SER A 266 -11.90 24.47 -7.58
C SER A 266 -10.78 23.81 -8.42
N GLY A 267 -9.67 23.43 -7.80
CA GLY A 267 -8.51 22.79 -8.44
C GLY A 267 -8.18 21.44 -7.82
N PRO A 268 -7.27 20.66 -8.45
CA PRO A 268 -6.88 19.34 -7.97
C PRO A 268 -6.37 19.36 -6.53
N THR A 269 -6.59 18.24 -5.82
CA THR A 269 -6.21 18.10 -4.41
C THR A 269 -5.21 16.96 -4.25
N TYR A 270 -4.12 17.23 -3.54
CA TYR A 270 -2.90 16.44 -3.65
C TYR A 270 -2.50 15.78 -2.33
N LEU A 271 -2.00 14.55 -2.45
CA LEU A 271 -1.38 13.78 -1.38
C LEU A 271 0.15 13.92 -1.44
N SER A 272 0.77 14.18 -0.29
CA SER A 272 2.19 13.95 -0.01
C SER A 272 2.33 13.26 1.35
N GLY A 273 3.56 13.05 1.83
CA GLY A 273 3.86 12.22 3.01
C GLY A 273 4.44 10.86 2.59
N TRP A 274 4.98 10.08 3.54
CA TRP A 274 5.70 8.85 3.17
C TRP A 274 4.80 7.75 2.60
N ILE A 275 3.47 7.84 2.77
CA ILE A 275 2.51 6.91 2.18
C ILE A 275 2.57 6.87 0.64
N THR A 276 3.07 7.92 -0.03
CA THR A 276 3.25 7.93 -1.50
C THR A 276 4.32 6.93 -1.96
N ALA A 277 5.16 6.40 -1.07
CA ALA A 277 6.04 5.27 -1.37
C ALA A 277 5.27 4.01 -1.84
N PHE A 278 4.00 3.87 -1.47
CA PHE A 278 3.11 2.78 -1.92
C PHE A 278 2.30 3.13 -3.18
N CYS A 279 2.66 4.25 -3.84
CA CYS A 279 2.05 4.77 -5.08
C CYS A 279 3.18 5.24 -6.03
N PHE A 280 4.10 4.35 -6.35
CA PHE A 280 5.25 4.62 -7.22
C PHE A 280 4.93 4.42 -8.71
N TRP A 281 4.05 3.46 -9.03
CA TRP A 281 3.49 3.27 -10.38
C TRP A 281 1.97 3.46 -10.41
N ASP A 282 1.47 3.99 -11.52
CA ASP A 282 0.05 4.07 -11.85
C ASP A 282 -0.51 2.72 -12.35
N GLY A 283 -1.78 2.70 -12.74
CA GLY A 283 -2.47 1.49 -13.24
C GLY A 283 -1.93 0.94 -14.57
N GLU A 284 -1.13 1.71 -15.31
CA GLU A 284 -0.44 1.29 -16.54
C GLU A 284 1.00 0.80 -16.25
N GLY A 285 1.41 0.76 -14.97
CA GLY A 285 2.77 0.40 -14.57
C GLY A 285 3.80 1.50 -14.82
N LYS A 286 3.36 2.73 -15.09
CA LYS A 286 4.22 3.87 -15.42
C LYS A 286 4.57 4.66 -14.15
N CYS A 287 5.83 5.09 -14.07
CA CYS A 287 6.38 5.72 -12.86
C CYS A 287 5.78 7.11 -12.60
N LEU A 288 5.04 7.24 -11.50
CA LEU A 288 4.40 8.48 -11.03
C LEU A 288 5.42 9.55 -10.59
N ARG A 289 6.65 9.13 -10.27
CA ARG A 289 7.73 10.03 -9.83
C ARG A 289 8.35 10.83 -10.98
N SER A 290 8.31 10.35 -12.23
CA SER A 290 9.19 10.84 -13.31
C SER A 290 8.70 12.05 -14.11
N ASN A 291 7.40 12.33 -14.14
CA ASN A 291 6.81 13.22 -15.17
C ASN A 291 6.50 14.66 -14.71
N ARG A 292 5.76 14.84 -13.62
CA ARG A 292 5.34 16.18 -13.13
C ARG A 292 5.46 16.37 -11.61
N ASN A 293 5.47 15.27 -10.87
CA ASN A 293 5.49 15.25 -9.40
C ASN A 293 6.91 15.27 -8.78
N ALA A 294 7.95 15.36 -9.62
CA ALA A 294 9.37 15.36 -9.22
C ALA A 294 9.85 16.65 -8.55
N TYR A 295 9.14 17.77 -8.75
CA TYR A 295 9.59 19.12 -8.38
C TYR A 295 8.53 19.86 -7.55
N PRO A 296 8.93 20.79 -6.66
CA PRO A 296 7.99 21.62 -5.94
C PRO A 296 7.31 22.58 -6.92
N VAL A 297 5.98 22.58 -6.92
CA VAL A 297 5.18 23.48 -7.76
C VAL A 297 4.83 24.72 -6.93
N GLU A 298 5.06 25.91 -7.48
CA GLU A 298 4.56 27.13 -6.86
C GLU A 298 3.03 27.15 -6.90
N HIS A 299 2.39 27.18 -5.74
CA HIS A 299 0.97 27.43 -5.66
C HIS A 299 0.66 28.88 -6.07
N SER A 300 -0.53 29.11 -6.61
CA SER A 300 -1.10 30.45 -6.88
C SER A 300 -1.26 31.36 -5.64
N TYR A 301 -0.94 30.84 -4.45
CA TYR A 301 -0.84 31.57 -3.18
C TYR A 301 0.61 31.79 -2.70
N GLY A 302 1.61 31.65 -3.56
CA GLY A 302 2.99 32.13 -3.32
C GLY A 302 3.79 31.35 -2.28
N SER A 303 3.48 30.07 -2.07
CA SER A 303 4.27 29.18 -1.21
C SER A 303 4.52 27.84 -1.92
N PRO A 304 5.75 27.31 -1.90
CA PRO A 304 6.04 26.00 -2.48
C PRO A 304 5.39 24.88 -1.66
N THR A 305 5.07 23.77 -2.32
CA THR A 305 4.60 22.55 -1.66
C THR A 305 5.62 22.02 -0.64
N PRO A 306 5.24 21.71 0.62
CA PRO A 306 6.15 21.09 1.58
C PRO A 306 6.69 19.75 1.08
N GLU A 307 8.02 19.61 1.06
CA GLU A 307 8.71 18.37 0.69
C GLU A 307 9.00 17.54 1.95
N LEU A 308 8.72 16.24 1.89
CA LEU A 308 9.14 15.30 2.94
C LEU A 308 10.45 14.62 2.53
N TYR A 309 11.43 14.67 3.44
CA TYR A 309 12.63 13.84 3.40
C TYR A 309 12.62 12.91 4.63
N LEU A 310 12.78 11.61 4.42
CA LEU A 310 13.01 10.62 5.48
C LEU A 310 14.32 9.90 5.17
N ASP A 311 15.27 9.94 6.11
CA ASP A 311 16.58 9.29 6.01
C ASP A 311 17.35 9.63 4.72
N GLY A 312 17.26 10.90 4.31
CA GLY A 312 17.88 11.45 3.09
C GLY A 312 17.06 11.26 1.80
N VAL A 313 15.98 10.50 1.83
CA VAL A 313 15.16 10.17 0.66
C VAL A 313 13.94 11.10 0.58
N ARG A 314 13.76 11.76 -0.57
CA ARG A 314 12.58 12.58 -0.88
C ARG A 314 11.40 11.73 -1.32
N TYR A 315 10.21 12.02 -0.78
CA TYR A 315 8.93 11.42 -1.22
C TYR A 315 8.22 12.34 -2.22
N HIS A 316 7.61 11.73 -3.24
CA HIS A 316 6.86 12.48 -4.26
C HIS A 316 5.46 12.84 -3.77
N ARG A 317 4.85 13.75 -4.53
CA ARG A 317 3.45 14.19 -4.42
C ARG A 317 2.64 13.46 -5.50
N LEU A 318 1.32 13.42 -5.37
CA LEU A 318 0.42 12.91 -6.41
C LEU A 318 -0.97 13.54 -6.26
N GLU A 319 -1.76 13.61 -7.32
CA GLU A 319 -3.18 14.00 -7.22
C GLU A 319 -3.95 12.85 -6.55
N ARG A 320 -4.98 13.16 -5.75
CA ARG A 320 -5.73 12.16 -4.97
C ARG A 320 -6.28 11.03 -5.85
N GLU A 321 -6.58 11.39 -7.09
CA GLU A 321 -7.12 10.55 -8.16
C GLU A 321 -6.03 9.64 -8.79
N ASP A 322 -4.74 10.01 -8.69
CA ASP A 322 -3.60 9.18 -9.13
C ASP A 322 -3.33 7.97 -8.21
N VAL A 323 -4.01 7.86 -7.05
CA VAL A 323 -3.80 6.74 -6.12
C VAL A 323 -4.24 5.42 -6.78
N PRO A 324 -3.31 4.52 -7.13
CA PRO A 324 -3.61 3.32 -7.90
C PRO A 324 -4.49 2.35 -7.11
N VAL A 325 -5.18 1.46 -7.81
CA VAL A 325 -5.92 0.35 -7.20
C VAL A 325 -4.98 -0.52 -6.36
N GLY A 326 -5.46 -0.91 -5.17
CA GLY A 326 -4.74 -1.75 -4.21
C GLY A 326 -4.90 -3.24 -4.46
N TYR A 327 -5.41 -3.62 -5.62
CA TYR A 327 -5.74 -4.99 -6.00
C TYR A 327 -5.36 -5.28 -7.46
N CYS A 328 -5.16 -6.56 -7.76
CA CYS A 328 -4.94 -7.08 -9.10
C CYS A 328 -6.01 -8.11 -9.46
N SER A 329 -6.08 -8.47 -10.75
CA SER A 329 -6.96 -9.53 -11.25
C SER A 329 -6.22 -10.44 -12.23
N VAL A 330 -6.62 -11.72 -12.25
CA VAL A 330 -6.03 -12.76 -13.10
C VAL A 330 -7.12 -13.64 -13.71
N PRO A 331 -7.16 -13.81 -15.05
CA PRO A 331 -8.09 -14.73 -15.70
C PRO A 331 -7.64 -16.18 -15.45
N MET A 332 -8.60 -17.05 -15.14
CA MET A 332 -8.37 -18.46 -14.80
C MET A 332 -9.39 -19.36 -15.51
N HIS A 333 -8.93 -20.50 -15.99
CA HIS A 333 -9.81 -21.60 -16.42
C HIS A 333 -10.04 -22.52 -15.23
N LEU A 334 -11.31 -22.83 -14.95
CA LEU A 334 -11.71 -23.69 -13.85
C LEU A 334 -12.49 -24.88 -14.42
N ASN A 335 -11.81 -26.03 -14.52
CA ASN A 335 -12.48 -27.29 -14.81
C ASN A 335 -13.14 -27.83 -13.54
N ASP A 336 -14.46 -27.73 -13.46
CA ASP A 336 -15.26 -28.37 -12.41
C ASP A 336 -15.84 -29.69 -12.94
N HIS A 337 -15.18 -30.80 -12.61
CA HIS A 337 -15.57 -32.16 -12.99
C HIS A 337 -15.83 -32.42 -14.50
N GLY A 338 -15.27 -31.59 -15.39
CA GLY A 338 -15.47 -31.63 -16.84
C GLY A 338 -16.19 -30.42 -17.43
N GLU A 339 -16.75 -29.54 -16.61
CA GLU A 339 -17.30 -28.24 -17.02
C GLU A 339 -16.20 -27.18 -16.99
N GLU A 340 -15.89 -26.59 -18.15
CA GLU A 340 -14.80 -25.61 -18.33
C GLU A 340 -15.32 -24.17 -18.12
N LEU A 341 -15.29 -23.70 -16.87
CA LEU A 341 -15.72 -22.35 -16.52
C LEU A 341 -14.62 -21.31 -16.80
N ARG A 342 -14.98 -20.22 -17.48
CA ARG A 342 -14.10 -19.06 -17.65
C ARG A 342 -14.27 -18.13 -16.45
N THR A 343 -13.22 -17.97 -15.64
CA THR A 343 -13.30 -17.26 -14.36
C THR A 343 -12.29 -16.11 -14.28
N LEU A 344 -12.59 -15.15 -13.40
CA LEU A 344 -11.66 -14.09 -13.00
C LEU A 344 -11.46 -14.17 -11.48
N MET A 345 -10.20 -14.21 -11.04
CA MET A 345 -9.85 -14.05 -9.64
C MET A 345 -9.37 -12.61 -9.41
N VAL A 346 -9.87 -11.97 -8.36
CA VAL A 346 -9.50 -10.60 -7.94
C VAL A 346 -8.96 -10.67 -6.52
N ALA A 347 -7.81 -10.06 -6.23
CA ALA A 347 -7.19 -10.10 -4.90
C ALA A 347 -6.41 -8.83 -4.56
N GLY A 348 -6.44 -8.40 -3.29
CA GLY A 348 -5.62 -7.28 -2.82
C GLY A 348 -6.12 -6.62 -1.54
N SER A 349 -5.76 -5.35 -1.34
CA SER A 349 -6.25 -4.48 -0.26
C SER A 349 -7.49 -3.70 -0.71
N VAL A 350 -8.66 -4.20 -0.31
CA VAL A 350 -9.96 -3.97 -0.98
C VAL A 350 -11.06 -3.47 -0.03
N GLY A 351 -10.70 -2.97 1.14
CA GLY A 351 -11.64 -2.38 2.09
C GLY A 351 -10.98 -1.84 3.34
N LEU A 352 -11.82 -1.44 4.30
CA LEU A 352 -11.43 -1.06 5.66
C LEU A 352 -12.31 -1.81 6.66
N SER A 353 -11.71 -2.63 7.51
CA SER A 353 -12.37 -3.16 8.69
C SER A 353 -12.49 -2.05 9.75
N VAL A 354 -13.67 -1.95 10.37
CA VAL A 354 -14.02 -0.89 11.30
C VAL A 354 -14.36 -1.47 12.66
N SER A 355 -13.64 -1.04 13.69
CA SER A 355 -13.84 -1.50 15.06
C SER A 355 -13.98 -0.33 16.04
N SER A 356 -14.30 -0.67 17.29
CA SER A 356 -14.21 0.24 18.42
C SER A 356 -13.00 -0.16 19.26
N SER A 357 -12.13 0.81 19.56
CA SER A 357 -11.02 0.66 20.50
C SER A 357 -11.48 0.42 21.94
N GLY A 358 -12.77 0.70 22.22
CA GLY A 358 -13.32 0.74 23.57
C GLY A 358 -12.90 1.98 24.38
N GLN A 359 -12.15 2.92 23.80
CA GLN A 359 -11.82 4.20 24.42
C GLN A 359 -12.98 5.19 24.31
N GLU A 360 -12.82 6.40 24.85
CA GLU A 360 -13.80 7.48 24.72
C GLU A 360 -13.49 8.33 23.48
N LEU A 361 -14.53 8.61 22.69
CA LEU A 361 -14.46 9.47 21.51
C LEU A 361 -14.21 10.92 21.92
N HIS A 362 -13.60 11.69 21.02
CA HIS A 362 -13.47 13.15 21.18
C HIS A 362 -14.83 13.87 21.28
N SER A 363 -15.91 13.26 20.78
CA SER A 363 -17.30 13.72 20.96
C SER A 363 -17.97 13.28 22.27
N GLY A 364 -17.25 12.56 23.14
CA GLY A 364 -17.80 11.84 24.28
C GLY A 364 -18.44 10.49 23.90
N GLY A 365 -18.52 9.58 24.88
CA GLY A 365 -19.07 8.24 24.69
C GLY A 365 -18.17 7.29 23.90
N LYS A 366 -18.70 6.13 23.48
CA LYS A 366 -17.95 5.10 22.73
C LYS A 366 -18.61 4.82 21.39
N GLY A 367 -17.80 4.50 20.38
CA GLY A 367 -18.29 4.18 19.04
C GLY A 367 -17.24 3.52 18.18
N LEU A 368 -17.53 3.37 16.88
CA LEU A 368 -16.55 2.96 15.88
C LEU A 368 -15.54 4.10 15.68
N ASP A 369 -14.25 3.82 15.83
CA ASP A 369 -13.18 4.82 15.94
C ASP A 369 -11.84 4.35 15.33
N SER A 370 -11.79 3.10 14.89
CA SER A 370 -10.57 2.37 14.52
C SER A 370 -10.74 1.79 13.12
N LEU A 371 -9.75 2.04 12.27
CA LEU A 371 -9.65 1.53 10.91
C LEU A 371 -8.49 0.53 10.82
N GLN A 372 -8.71 -0.56 10.09
CA GLN A 372 -7.66 -1.48 9.65
C GLN A 372 -7.83 -1.74 8.14
N PRO A 373 -6.76 -1.76 7.33
CA PRO A 373 -6.82 -2.20 5.95
C PRO A 373 -7.39 -3.62 5.85
N GLU A 374 -8.39 -3.82 4.99
CA GLU A 374 -8.91 -5.16 4.72
C GLU A 374 -8.24 -5.73 3.46
N VAL A 375 -7.78 -6.98 3.55
CA VAL A 375 -7.19 -7.74 2.44
C VAL A 375 -8.00 -9.01 2.19
N GLY A 376 -8.21 -9.34 0.93
CA GLY A 376 -9.01 -10.51 0.55
C GLY A 376 -9.10 -10.73 -0.94
N TRP A 377 -9.97 -11.67 -1.35
CA TRP A 377 -10.11 -12.10 -2.72
C TRP A 377 -11.53 -12.58 -3.08
N TRP A 378 -11.84 -12.58 -4.38
CA TRP A 378 -13.02 -13.17 -4.99
C TRP A 378 -12.60 -14.03 -6.19
N LEU A 379 -13.38 -15.07 -6.46
CA LEU A 379 -13.36 -15.88 -7.67
C LEU A 379 -14.77 -15.90 -8.25
N PHE A 380 -14.94 -15.51 -9.51
CA PHE A 380 -16.24 -15.47 -10.17
C PHE A 380 -16.16 -15.91 -11.64
N GLU A 381 -17.26 -16.45 -12.15
CA GLU A 381 -17.45 -16.66 -13.58
C GLU A 381 -17.55 -15.31 -14.29
N ALA A 382 -16.80 -15.14 -15.38
CA ALA A 382 -16.73 -13.89 -16.12
C ALA A 382 -17.35 -14.02 -17.52
N HIS A 383 -18.30 -13.15 -17.84
CA HIS A 383 -18.97 -13.14 -19.15
C HIS A 383 -18.22 -12.32 -20.21
N ASP A 384 -17.35 -11.40 -19.79
CA ASP A 384 -16.45 -10.62 -20.64
C ASP A 384 -15.04 -10.59 -20.04
N PHE A 385 -14.03 -10.66 -20.90
CA PHE A 385 -12.61 -10.58 -20.55
C PHE A 385 -11.94 -9.32 -21.11
N GLY A 386 -12.49 -8.67 -22.15
CA GLY A 386 -11.96 -7.45 -22.76
C GLY A 386 -10.55 -7.60 -23.31
N GLU A 387 -9.64 -6.69 -22.90
CA GLU A 387 -8.21 -6.63 -23.29
C GLU A 387 -7.46 -7.98 -23.18
N TYR A 388 -7.90 -8.89 -22.31
CA TYR A 388 -7.30 -10.22 -22.19
C TYR A 388 -7.58 -11.14 -23.41
N GLU A 389 -8.64 -10.90 -24.20
CA GLU A 389 -8.95 -11.67 -25.42
C GLU A 389 -8.15 -11.19 -26.64
N GLU A 390 -7.88 -9.88 -26.79
CA GLU A 390 -7.04 -9.36 -27.89
C GLU A 390 -5.60 -9.89 -27.83
N GLY A 391 -5.05 -9.99 -26.62
CA GLY A 391 -3.75 -10.62 -26.36
C GLY A 391 -3.74 -12.13 -26.66
N GLN A 392 -4.89 -12.82 -26.62
CA GLN A 392 -4.99 -14.21 -27.08
C GLN A 392 -5.12 -14.29 -28.60
N HIS A 393 -5.96 -13.47 -29.23
CA HIS A 393 -6.18 -13.50 -30.68
C HIS A 393 -4.90 -13.24 -31.50
N THR A 394 -4.06 -12.31 -31.04
CA THR A 394 -2.76 -12.00 -31.67
C THR A 394 -1.73 -13.13 -31.47
N LEU A 395 -1.76 -13.83 -30.33
CA LEU A 395 -0.95 -15.02 -30.08
C LEU A 395 -1.40 -16.22 -30.92
N PHE A 396 -2.71 -16.44 -31.10
CA PHE A 396 -3.21 -17.55 -31.92
C PHE A 396 -2.78 -17.42 -33.40
N GLN A 397 -2.72 -16.21 -33.97
CA GLN A 397 -2.22 -16.01 -35.34
C GLN A 397 -0.71 -16.28 -35.52
N HIS A 398 0.09 -16.16 -34.46
CA HIS A 398 1.48 -16.64 -34.48
C HIS A 398 1.52 -18.17 -34.33
N ASN A 399 0.80 -18.70 -33.33
CA ASN A 399 0.71 -20.15 -33.09
C ASN A 399 0.22 -20.92 -34.31
N GLU A 400 -0.72 -20.41 -35.12
CA GLU A 400 -1.15 -21.09 -36.35
C GLU A 400 -0.02 -21.27 -37.38
N LYS A 401 0.88 -20.29 -37.53
CA LYS A 401 2.06 -20.41 -38.40
C LYS A 401 3.08 -21.41 -37.86
N ASP A 402 3.28 -21.42 -36.54
CA ASP A 402 4.18 -22.36 -35.89
C ASP A 402 3.58 -23.78 -35.87
N ILE A 403 2.27 -23.92 -35.77
CA ILE A 403 1.53 -25.18 -35.95
C ILE A 403 1.62 -25.65 -37.40
N GLU A 404 1.49 -24.79 -38.41
CA GLU A 404 1.63 -25.21 -39.81
C GLU A 404 3.06 -25.67 -40.14
N THR A 405 4.06 -24.99 -39.55
CA THR A 405 5.48 -25.32 -39.67
C THR A 405 5.81 -26.63 -38.95
N ASN A 406 5.35 -26.81 -37.71
CA ASN A 406 5.51 -28.07 -36.96
C ASN A 406 4.71 -29.23 -37.59
N THR A 407 3.55 -28.96 -38.21
CA THR A 407 2.77 -29.98 -38.93
C THR A 407 3.47 -30.43 -40.22
N LYS A 408 4.26 -29.58 -40.88
CA LYS A 408 5.17 -29.99 -41.96
C LYS A 408 6.33 -30.85 -41.43
N ALA A 409 6.89 -30.52 -40.27
CA ALA A 409 7.93 -31.35 -39.63
C ALA A 409 7.40 -32.73 -39.17
N LEU A 410 6.21 -32.79 -38.58
CA LEU A 410 5.57 -34.01 -38.06
C LEU A 410 5.09 -34.99 -39.15
N ARG A 411 5.11 -34.60 -40.44
CA ARG A 411 4.77 -35.50 -41.56
C ARG A 411 5.91 -36.45 -41.98
N LEU A 412 7.10 -36.37 -41.36
CA LEU A 412 8.26 -37.19 -41.72
C LEU A 412 8.57 -38.38 -40.78
N THR A 413 7.83 -38.58 -39.68
CA THR A 413 8.21 -39.55 -38.63
C THR A 413 7.10 -40.51 -38.16
N ASN A 414 6.06 -40.74 -38.96
CA ASN A 414 5.07 -41.79 -38.69
C ASN A 414 5.41 -43.12 -39.39
N GLY A 415 6.25 -43.94 -38.73
CA GLY A 415 6.66 -45.27 -39.22
C GLY A 415 6.71 -46.38 -38.16
N ASP A 416 7.22 -46.10 -36.95
CA ASP A 416 7.72 -47.17 -36.04
C ASP A 416 7.02 -47.34 -34.67
N ALA A 417 5.99 -46.54 -34.38
CA ALA A 417 5.29 -46.60 -33.08
C ALA A 417 4.68 -48.00 -32.78
N TYR A 418 4.25 -48.73 -33.81
CA TYR A 418 3.69 -50.08 -33.67
C TYR A 418 4.77 -51.17 -33.52
N THR A 419 5.94 -50.97 -34.14
CA THR A 419 7.08 -51.90 -34.06
C THR A 419 7.64 -51.96 -32.63
N ALA A 420 7.87 -50.80 -32.02
CA ALA A 420 8.43 -50.67 -30.67
C ALA A 420 7.53 -51.32 -29.60
N TYR A 421 6.21 -51.13 -29.69
CA TYR A 421 5.26 -51.74 -28.74
C TYR A 421 5.30 -53.27 -28.80
N LYS A 422 5.46 -53.85 -30.00
CA LYS A 422 5.49 -55.31 -30.19
C LYS A 422 6.77 -55.92 -29.61
N TYR A 423 7.93 -55.33 -29.89
CA TYR A 423 9.23 -55.74 -29.32
C TYR A 423 9.20 -55.80 -27.78
N LEU A 424 8.58 -54.81 -27.14
CA LEU A 424 8.48 -54.72 -25.68
C LEU A 424 7.60 -55.82 -25.04
N GLN A 425 6.69 -56.42 -25.81
CA GLN A 425 5.78 -57.48 -25.34
C GLN A 425 6.38 -58.88 -25.50
N ASP A 426 7.22 -59.09 -26.52
CA ASP A 426 7.88 -60.38 -26.74
C ASP A 426 9.16 -60.51 -25.89
N TRP A 427 9.88 -59.41 -25.63
CA TRP A 427 10.97 -59.36 -24.64
C TRP A 427 10.52 -59.82 -23.24
N LYS A 428 9.29 -59.44 -22.83
CA LYS A 428 8.68 -59.84 -21.55
C LYS A 428 8.32 -61.33 -21.44
N LYS A 429 8.44 -62.12 -22.51
CA LYS A 429 8.08 -63.55 -22.55
C LYS A 429 9.28 -64.50 -22.54
N GLY A 430 10.50 -63.99 -22.36
CA GLY A 430 11.70 -64.81 -22.17
C GLY A 430 12.10 -65.68 -23.37
N LYS A 431 11.67 -65.30 -24.58
CA LYS A 431 12.25 -65.82 -25.82
C LYS A 431 13.36 -64.88 -26.27
N HIS A 432 14.56 -65.42 -26.39
CA HIS A 432 15.76 -64.69 -26.79
C HIS A 432 16.45 -65.45 -27.92
N ASP A 433 16.15 -65.02 -29.14
CA ASP A 433 16.91 -65.18 -30.39
C ASP A 433 16.66 -63.90 -31.19
#